data_AF-A0A5S4G6C4-F1
#
_entry.id   AF-A0A5S4G6C4-F1
#
_cell.length_a   1.000
_cell.length_b   1.000
_cell.length_c   1.000
_cell.angle_alpha   90.00
_cell.angle_beta   90.00
_cell.angle_gamma   90.00
#
_symmetry.space_group_name_H-M   'P 1'
#
loop_
_entity.id
_entity.type
_entity.pdbx_description
1 polymer ?
#
loop_
_entity_poly.entity_id
_entity_poly.type
_entity_poly.pdbx_seq_one_letter_code
_entity_poly.pdbx_strand_id
1 'polypeptide(L)' 'MALLAKDGGLWVCWPKRAGKVPTDLSENPIRKYGLAMGLVDNKVAAVDPTWSGLRFVYRVADR' A
#
# COMPACT_ATOMS: atom_id res chain seq x y z
N MET A 1 -5.64 -12.82 17.15
CA MET A 1 -5.22 -11.60 16.42
C MET A 1 -4.01 -11.95 15.58
N ALA A 2 -4.02 -11.61 14.29
CA ALA A 2 -2.86 -11.77 13.42
C ALA A 2 -2.14 -10.42 13.26
N LEU A 3 -0.83 -10.40 13.45
CA LEU A 3 0.04 -9.25 13.23
C LEU A 3 0.78 -9.45 11.91
N LEU A 4 1.25 -8.36 11.30
CA LEU A 4 2.14 -8.45 10.14
C LEU A 4 3.44 -9.13 10.57
N ALA A 5 3.85 -10.17 9.84
CA ALA A 5 5.15 -10.82 10.06
C ALA A 5 6.30 -9.82 9.81
N LYS A 6 7.43 -9.99 10.50
CA LYS A 6 8.59 -9.06 10.41
C LYS A 6 9.13 -8.90 8.97
N ASP A 7 9.10 -9.98 8.20
CA ASP A 7 9.49 -10.07 6.80
C ASP A 7 8.27 -10.07 5.84
N GLY A 8 7.07 -9.92 6.39
CA GLY A 8 5.83 -9.88 5.66
C GLY A 8 5.66 -8.60 4.84
N GLY A 9 4.67 -8.61 3.94
CA GLY A 9 4.24 -7.42 3.21
C GLY A 9 2.74 -7.19 3.40
N LEU A 10 2.37 -5.95 3.69
CA LEU A 10 0.99 -5.50 3.71
C LEU A 10 0.66 -4.83 2.38
N TRP A 11 -0.28 -5.38 1.63
CA TRP A 11 -0.82 -4.73 0.43
C TRP A 11 -2.09 -3.97 0.79
N VAL A 12 -2.13 -2.70 0.40
CA VAL A 12 -3.34 -1.87 0.46
C VAL A 12 -3.76 -1.56 -0.96
N CYS A 13 -4.93 -2.03 -1.35
CA CYS A 13 -5.48 -1.84 -2.69
C CYS A 13 -6.64 -0.85 -2.65
N TRP A 14 -6.74 0.01 -3.65
CA TRP A 14 -7.84 0.96 -3.83
C TRP A 14 -8.23 1.05 -5.31
N PRO A 15 -9.49 1.39 -5.64
CA PRO A 15 -9.87 1.59 -7.02
C PRO A 15 -9.05 2.74 -7.59
N LYS A 16 -8.40 2.55 -8.73
CA LYS A 16 -7.66 3.64 -9.37
C LYS A 16 -8.63 4.49 -10.18
N ARG A 17 -8.32 5.77 -10.37
CA ARG A 17 -9.18 6.70 -11.15
C ARG A 17 -9.51 6.18 -12.55
N ALA A 18 -8.60 5.43 -13.17
CA ALA A 18 -8.82 4.79 -14.48
C ALA A 18 -9.74 3.55 -14.43
N GLY A 19 -10.00 2.97 -13.24
CA GLY A 19 -10.79 1.76 -13.03
C GLY A 19 -12.30 1.94 -13.07
N LYS A 20 -12.79 3.17 -13.31
CA LYS A 20 -14.22 3.54 -13.45
C LYS A 20 -15.13 3.21 -12.25
N VAL A 21 -14.55 2.79 -11.12
CA VAL A 21 -15.25 2.66 -9.84
C VAL A 21 -15.09 3.98 -9.07
N PRO A 22 -16.18 4.65 -8.66
CA PRO A 22 -16.09 5.86 -7.85
C PRO A 22 -15.29 5.61 -6.58
N THR A 23 -14.36 6.50 -6.28
CA THR A 23 -13.53 6.44 -5.08
C THR A 23 -13.12 7.85 -4.68
N ASP A 24 -13.03 8.10 -3.38
CA ASP A 24 -12.41 9.27 -2.78
C ASP A 24 -10.95 9.01 -2.36
N LEU A 25 -10.48 7.77 -2.53
CA LEU A 25 -9.15 7.34 -2.09
C LEU A 25 -8.10 7.45 -3.22
N SER A 26 -6.87 7.76 -2.82
CA SER A 26 -5.71 7.82 -3.70
C SER A 26 -4.44 7.34 -2.98
N GLU A 27 -3.32 7.22 -3.69
CA GLU A 27 -2.06 6.71 -3.13
C GLU A 27 -1.53 7.56 -1.97
N ASN A 28 -1.61 8.88 -2.08
CA ASN A 28 -1.01 9.82 -1.13
C ASN A 28 -1.49 9.65 0.32
N PRO A 29 -2.81 9.63 0.61
CA PRO A 29 -3.27 9.38 1.98
C PRO A 29 -2.85 7.99 2.47
N ILE A 30 -2.91 6.97 1.63
CA ILE A 30 -2.51 5.60 2.00
C ILE A 30 -1.03 5.57 2.41
N ARG A 31 -0.14 6.13 1.58
CA ARG A 31 1.29 6.27 1.89
C ARG A 31 1.50 7.02 3.21
N LYS A 32 0.86 8.18 3.36
CA LYS A 32 0.98 9.01 4.58
C LYS A 32 0.64 8.21 5.84
N TYR A 33 -0.44 7.44 5.81
CA TYR A 33 -0.83 6.59 6.94
C TYR A 33 0.19 5.47 7.19
N GLY A 34 0.62 4.74 6.15
CA GLY A 34 1.59 3.66 6.32
C GLY A 34 2.93 4.15 6.91
N LEU A 35 3.42 5.29 6.44
CA LEU A 35 4.62 5.93 6.98
C LEU A 35 4.44 6.36 8.45
N ALA A 36 3.27 6.92 8.81
CA ALA A 36 2.96 7.29 10.19
C ALA A 36 2.91 6.08 11.13
N MET A 37 2.61 4.89 10.61
CA MET A 37 2.65 3.63 11.34
C MET A 37 4.04 2.99 11.40
N GLY A 38 5.08 3.66 10.89
CA GLY A 38 6.47 3.17 10.91
C GLY A 38 6.80 2.14 9.83
N LEU A 39 5.91 1.95 8.86
CA LEU A 39 6.18 1.12 7.68
C LEU A 39 6.81 1.96 6.57
N VAL A 40 7.38 1.30 5.58
CA VAL A 40 7.87 1.94 4.34
C VAL A 40 7.20 1.29 3.13
N ASP A 41 6.80 2.09 2.15
CA ASP A 41 6.36 1.54 0.87
C ASP A 41 7.56 1.17 0.00
N ASN A 42 7.50 -0.02 -0.61
CA ASN A 42 8.59 -0.51 -1.47
C ASN A 42 8.13 -0.88 -2.88
N LYS A 43 6.82 -0.92 -3.12
CA LYS A 43 6.26 -1.23 -4.43
C LYS A 43 4.88 -0.60 -4.59
N VAL A 44 4.67 0.03 -5.73
CA VAL A 44 3.34 0.36 -6.26
C VAL A 44 3.10 -0.45 -7.54
N ALA A 45 1.87 -0.89 -7.78
CA ALA A 45 1.48 -1.61 -8.98
C ALA A 45 0.01 -1.38 -9.35
N ALA A 46 -0.30 -1.49 -10.65
CA ALA A 46 -1.65 -1.82 -11.09
C ALA A 46 -1.87 -3.30 -10.81
N VAL A 47 -2.81 -3.63 -9.91
CA VAL A 47 -3.12 -5.03 -9.56
C VAL A 47 -3.91 -5.66 -10.70
N ASP A 48 -4.88 -4.92 -11.22
CA ASP A 48 -5.72 -5.31 -12.35
C ASP A 48 -6.26 -4.04 -13.08
N PRO A 49 -7.20 -4.14 -14.04
CA PRO A 49 -7.79 -2.97 -14.70
C PRO A 49 -8.49 -1.97 -13.78
N THR A 50 -8.94 -2.38 -12.59
CA THR A 50 -9.76 -1.60 -11.66
C THR A 50 -8.95 -1.07 -10.48
N TRP A 51 -7.96 -1.82 -9.98
CA TRP A 51 -7.30 -1.56 -8.71
C TRP A 51 -5.82 -1.20 -8.87
N SER A 52 -5.38 -0.24 -8.06
CA SER A 52 -3.96 -0.02 -7.74
C SER A 52 -3.66 -0.60 -6.36
N GLY A 53 -2.41 -0.99 -6.14
CA GLY A 53 -1.93 -1.51 -4.87
C GLY A 53 -0.61 -0.87 -4.47
N LEU A 54 -0.47 -0.57 -3.18
CA LEU A 54 0.75 -0.11 -2.53
C LEU A 54 1.17 -1.14 -1.48
N ARG A 55 2.40 -1.61 -1.56
CA ARG A 55 2.96 -2.59 -0.63
C ARG A 55 3.81 -1.90 0.42
N PHE A 56 3.50 -2.18 1.67
CA PHE A 56 4.25 -1.77 2.84
C PHE A 56 5.02 -2.93 3.46
N VAL A 57 6.19 -2.63 4.01
CA VAL A 57 7.02 -3.53 4.81
C VAL A 57 7.56 -2.81 6.03
N TYR A 58 8.06 -3.57 7.00
CA TYR A 58 8.95 -3.03 8.00
C TYR A 58 10.26 -2.59 7.35
N ARG A 59 10.78 -1.44 7.78
CA ARG A 59 12.07 -0.93 7.31
C ARG A 59 13.18 -1.89 7.73
N VAL A 60 14.00 -2.30 6.75
CA VAL A 60 15.26 -2.99 7.02
C VAL A 60 16.35 -1.92 7.08
N ALA A 61 17.37 -2.11 7.93
CA ALA A 61 18.54 -1.23 7.93
C ALA A 61 19.15 -1.19 6.51
N ASP A 62 19.76 -0.05 6.14
CA ASP A 62 20.38 0.11 4.81
C ASP A 62 21.32 -1.07 4.53
N ARG A 63 21.12 -1.70 3.36
CA ARG A 63 21.83 -2.90 2.91
C ARG A 63 22.93 -2.54 1.93
#